data_AF-A0A2G2VZI9-F1
#
_entry.id   AF-A0A2G2VZI9-F1
#
_cell.length_a   1.000
_cell.length_b   1.000
_cell.length_c   1.000
_cell.angle_alpha   90.00
_cell.angle_beta   90.00
_cell.angle_gamma   90.00
#
_symmetry.space_group_name_H-M   'P 1'
#
loop_
_entity.id
_entity.type
_entity.pdbx_description
1 polymer ?
#
loop_
_entity_poly.entity_id
_entity_poly.type
_entity_poly.pdbx_seq_one_letter_code
_entity_poly.pdbx_strand_id
1 'polypeptide(L)'
;MTTLPSEMQHLARTDALKGSRSFQNFKQAVKTLEELSVSCRGIERVQLLRRWLVSLKEIERLSLPLPVSELVSSPQSIDYIYTTDDSKNSPREPTLVLYYDPDLGGEPLNFRDVFLSSQALEGMILSMILEAPDTEEVSLLMEIFGLCLNGGKEVREATMSSIIVLAKAFSSYKEEVLAKKEELLLHAQGAIAGLKINVDIAFKEALSQLQFLSKMEALLLHKKSLLSRVVPESQSQRVFKLKVLSESLSGSVSKTEERITENRIQKEGALKFRVVKTGEISQLEKELEDEIKVLENQRDELEAALKKVATSQCFLFFTECVCVYLVVKYVPSIVYLILFHHLGWQATSSASAI
;
A
#
# COMPACT_ATOMS: atom_id res chain seq x y z
N MET A 1 23.11 -18.67 -11.29
CA MET A 1 22.78 -17.30 -11.72
C MET A 1 21.36 -17.00 -11.30
N THR A 2 21.19 -16.33 -10.17
CA THR A 2 19.96 -15.63 -9.79
C THR A 2 20.39 -14.58 -8.78
N THR A 3 20.86 -13.46 -9.33
CA THR A 3 21.13 -12.23 -8.61
C THR A 3 19.85 -11.71 -8.00
N LEU A 4 19.81 -11.65 -6.67
CA LEU A 4 18.78 -10.96 -5.91
C LEU A 4 18.84 -9.45 -6.20
N PRO A 5 17.70 -8.74 -6.26
CA PRO A 5 17.66 -7.32 -6.63
C PRO A 5 18.36 -6.42 -5.60
N SER A 6 19.14 -5.46 -6.09
CA SER A 6 19.96 -4.50 -5.31
C SER A 6 19.19 -3.52 -4.42
N GLU A 7 17.86 -3.60 -4.34
CA GLU A 7 17.02 -2.66 -3.58
C GLU A 7 16.80 -3.06 -2.12
N MET A 8 17.15 -4.29 -1.72
CA MET A 8 17.02 -4.76 -0.33
C MET A 8 18.31 -4.67 0.51
N GLN A 9 19.43 -4.20 -0.08
CA GLN A 9 20.65 -3.90 0.69
C GLN A 9 20.73 -2.44 1.18
N HIS A 10 19.85 -1.56 0.70
CA HIS A 10 19.82 -0.16 1.13
C HIS A 10 19.01 0.06 2.42
N LEU A 11 18.08 -0.84 2.76
CA LEU A 11 17.24 -0.69 3.95
C LEU A 11 17.84 -1.32 5.23
N ALA A 12 18.94 -2.07 5.11
CA ALA A 12 19.70 -2.59 6.25
C ALA A 12 21.01 -1.81 6.52
N ARG A 13 21.29 -0.77 5.71
CA ARG A 13 22.51 0.06 5.83
C ARG A 13 22.24 1.47 6.36
N THR A 14 20.96 1.80 6.60
CA THR A 14 20.52 3.09 7.15
C THR A 14 20.29 3.07 8.67
N ASP A 15 20.65 1.99 9.37
CA ASP A 15 20.60 1.91 10.84
C ASP A 15 21.98 1.94 11.51
N ALA A 16 23.06 2.13 10.75
CA ALA A 16 24.44 2.14 11.29
C ALA A 16 25.16 3.50 11.18
N LEU A 17 24.45 4.60 10.88
CA LEU A 17 25.00 5.96 10.85
C LEU A 17 24.13 6.99 11.61
N LYS A 18 23.34 6.54 12.60
CA LYS A 18 22.98 7.42 13.72
C LYS A 18 24.08 7.29 14.75
N GLY A 19 25.07 8.17 14.68
CA GLY A 19 26.04 8.34 15.75
C GLY A 19 25.27 8.38 17.07
N SER A 20 25.66 7.52 18.00
CA SER A 20 25.08 7.44 19.33
C SER A 20 25.29 8.78 20.02
N ARG A 21 24.34 9.71 19.88
CA ARG A 21 24.31 10.95 20.65
C ARG A 21 23.94 10.54 22.07
N SER A 22 24.96 10.31 22.89
CA SER A 22 24.81 10.07 24.32
C SER A 22 24.27 11.35 24.97
N PHE A 23 22.96 11.46 25.13
CA PHE A 23 22.37 12.54 25.91
C PHE A 23 22.68 12.36 27.39
N GLN A 24 23.16 13.42 28.04
CA GLN A 24 23.35 13.42 29.47
C GLN A 24 22.05 13.80 30.18
N ASN A 25 21.82 13.23 31.37
CA ASN A 25 20.63 13.55 32.15
C ASN A 25 20.75 14.97 32.72
N PHE A 26 19.76 15.83 32.44
CA PHE A 26 19.72 17.22 32.88
C PHE A 26 19.82 17.35 34.41
N LYS A 27 18.98 16.63 35.16
CA LYS A 27 18.92 16.70 36.62
C LYS A 27 20.24 16.28 37.27
N GLN A 28 20.87 15.22 36.74
CA GLN A 28 22.17 14.78 37.22
C GLN A 28 23.26 15.83 36.93
N ALA A 29 23.22 16.47 35.76
CA ALA A 29 24.17 17.52 35.40
C ALA A 29 24.03 18.77 36.29
N VAL A 30 22.80 19.23 36.54
CA VAL A 30 22.51 20.32 37.50
C VAL A 30 23.08 20.00 38.88
N LYS A 31 22.73 18.82 39.42
CA LYS A 31 23.21 18.38 40.73
C LYS A 31 24.74 18.34 40.80
N THR A 32 25.39 17.81 39.77
CA THR A 32 26.85 17.72 39.71
C THR A 32 27.50 19.11 39.69
N LEU A 33 26.92 20.08 38.96
CA LEU A 33 27.42 21.46 38.93
C LEU A 33 27.30 22.14 40.30
N GLU A 34 26.18 21.94 40.99
CA GLU A 34 25.94 22.49 42.33
C GLU A 34 26.87 21.90 43.39
N GLU A 35 27.11 20.59 43.34
CA GLU A 35 28.05 19.92 44.26
C GLU A 35 29.50 20.38 44.05
N LEU A 36 29.92 20.54 42.79
CA LEU A 36 31.27 21.01 42.45
C LEU A 36 31.49 22.47 42.85
N SER A 37 30.48 23.32 42.72
CA SER A 37 30.60 24.75 43.04
C SER A 37 30.86 24.97 44.53
N VAL A 38 30.25 24.17 45.41
CA VAL A 38 30.38 24.32 46.86
C VAL A 38 31.62 23.61 47.43
N SER A 39 32.15 22.61 46.74
CA SER A 39 33.27 21.77 47.23
C SER A 39 34.65 22.24 46.76
N CYS A 40 34.76 22.87 45.59
CA CYS A 40 36.06 23.30 45.04
C CYS A 40 36.68 24.47 45.82
N ARG A 41 38.00 24.47 46.01
CA ARG A 41 38.77 25.55 46.67
C ARG A 41 40.08 25.81 45.94
N GLY A 42 40.62 27.02 46.08
CA GLY A 42 41.88 27.44 45.45
C GLY A 42 42.04 26.99 43.99
N ILE A 43 43.09 26.21 43.69
CA ILE A 43 43.41 25.80 42.32
C ILE A 43 42.31 24.96 41.64
N GLU A 44 41.57 24.15 42.39
CA GLU A 44 40.46 23.36 41.83
C GLU A 44 39.32 24.27 41.37
N ARG A 45 39.07 25.34 42.12
CA ARG A 45 38.09 26.37 41.80
C ARG A 45 38.47 27.11 40.52
N VAL A 46 39.74 27.52 40.39
CA VAL A 46 40.30 28.11 39.15
C VAL A 46 40.08 27.18 37.94
N GLN A 47 40.44 25.90 38.06
CA GLN A 47 40.29 24.94 36.97
C GLN A 47 38.82 24.69 36.59
N LEU A 48 37.91 24.72 37.57
CA LEU A 48 36.48 24.60 37.33
C LEU A 48 35.92 25.82 36.57
N LEU A 49 36.27 27.03 37.01
CA LEU A 49 35.90 28.28 36.33
C LEU A 49 36.39 28.30 34.87
N ARG A 50 37.64 27.90 34.61
CA ARG A 50 38.18 27.79 33.24
C ARG A 50 37.36 26.83 32.38
N ARG A 51 37.02 25.64 32.90
CA ARG A 51 36.21 24.64 32.16
C ARG A 51 34.81 25.16 31.84
N TRP A 52 34.17 25.80 32.80
CA TRP A 52 32.85 26.41 32.59
C TRP A 52 32.92 27.55 31.58
N LEU A 53 33.90 28.44 31.69
CA LEU A 53 34.08 29.56 30.77
C LEU A 53 34.30 29.10 29.34
N VAL A 54 35.12 28.08 29.11
CA VAL A 54 35.32 27.48 27.78
C VAL A 54 34.00 26.97 27.21
N SER A 55 33.25 26.21 28.00
CA SER A 55 31.96 25.63 27.57
C SER A 55 30.92 26.71 27.25
N LEU A 56 30.87 27.78 28.05
CA LEU A 56 29.96 28.91 27.83
C LEU A 56 30.32 29.73 26.59
N LYS A 57 31.61 30.01 26.36
CA LYS A 57 32.09 30.73 25.17
C LYS A 57 31.87 29.94 23.89
N GLU A 58 32.01 28.62 23.95
CA GLU A 58 31.76 27.74 22.82
C GLU A 58 30.29 27.83 22.36
N ILE A 59 29.35 27.84 23.31
CA ILE A 59 27.92 28.01 23.02
C ILE A 59 27.61 29.41 22.50
N GLU A 60 28.22 30.46 23.09
CA GLU A 60 28.06 31.84 22.60
C GLU A 60 28.53 31.97 21.14
N ARG A 61 29.70 31.40 20.79
CA ARG A 61 30.23 31.39 19.42
C ARG A 61 29.28 30.71 18.43
N LEU A 62 28.65 29.62 18.83
CA LEU A 62 27.67 28.90 18.00
C LEU A 62 26.33 29.65 17.86
N SER A 63 26.05 30.59 18.77
CA SER A 63 24.81 31.38 18.78
C SER A 63 24.90 32.69 17.97
N LEU A 64 26.08 33.06 17.47
CA LEU A 64 26.28 34.28 16.67
C LEU A 64 25.74 34.11 15.24
N PRO A 65 24.90 35.04 14.74
CA PRO A 65 24.51 35.06 13.33
C PRO A 65 25.74 35.24 12.44
N LEU A 66 25.91 34.38 11.44
CA LEU A 66 26.95 34.54 10.43
C LEU A 66 26.80 35.90 9.71
N PRO A 67 27.91 36.55 9.28
CA PRO A 67 27.84 37.82 8.59
C PRO A 67 27.00 37.73 7.31
N VAL A 68 26.06 38.66 7.17
CA VAL A 68 25.20 38.82 6.00
C VAL A 68 26.03 39.28 4.80
N SER A 69 26.55 38.34 4.04
CA SER A 69 26.97 38.54 2.65
C SER A 69 26.78 37.24 1.90
N GLU A 70 25.53 37.01 1.48
CA GLU A 70 25.04 36.10 0.41
C GLU A 70 23.63 35.56 0.71
N LEU A 71 22.69 36.43 1.10
CA LEU A 71 21.27 36.07 1.12
C LEU A 71 20.55 36.84 0.01
N VAL A 72 20.63 36.30 -1.20
CA VAL A 72 19.60 36.55 -2.22
C VAL A 72 18.92 35.23 -2.54
N SER A 73 17.67 35.15 -2.10
CA SER A 73 16.55 34.31 -2.59
C SER A 73 16.00 33.27 -1.60
N SER A 74 14.75 33.53 -1.21
CA SER A 74 13.73 32.62 -0.69
C SER A 74 13.63 32.38 0.83
N PRO A 75 12.43 32.57 1.43
CA PRO A 75 12.17 32.33 2.84
C PRO A 75 11.74 30.87 3.04
N GLN A 76 12.68 29.99 3.40
CA GLN A 76 12.35 28.65 3.88
C GLN A 76 13.46 28.12 4.81
N SER A 77 13.02 27.78 6.01
CA SER A 77 13.63 26.82 6.96
C SER A 77 15.01 27.15 7.55
N ILE A 78 14.97 27.36 8.87
CA ILE A 78 16.04 27.31 9.88
C ILE A 78 16.79 25.94 9.94
N ASP A 79 16.56 25.04 8.98
CA ASP A 79 17.09 23.66 9.00
C ASP A 79 18.53 23.52 8.48
N TYR A 80 19.16 24.62 8.05
CA TYR A 80 20.51 24.58 7.47
C TYR A 80 21.68 24.61 8.48
N ILE A 81 21.42 24.47 9.79
CA ILE A 81 22.50 24.40 10.80
C ILE A 81 23.03 22.95 11.02
N TYR A 82 22.37 21.91 10.49
CA TYR A 82 22.69 20.51 10.85
C TYR A 82 23.26 19.60 9.76
N THR A 83 23.73 20.13 8.63
CA THR A 83 24.47 19.34 7.64
C THR A 83 25.83 19.96 7.39
N THR A 84 26.82 19.63 8.22
CA THR A 84 28.23 19.82 7.81
C THR A 84 28.68 18.52 7.16
N ASP A 85 28.83 18.61 5.84
CA ASP A 85 29.46 17.63 4.96
C ASP A 85 30.97 17.57 5.25
N ASP A 86 31.50 16.36 5.33
CA ASP A 86 32.89 16.06 5.67
C ASP A 86 33.84 16.57 4.56
N SER A 87 34.47 17.72 4.76
CA SER A 87 35.64 18.11 3.97
C SER A 87 36.75 18.75 4.83
N LYS A 88 37.73 17.90 5.14
CA LYS A 88 39.14 18.12 5.46
C LYS A 88 39.62 19.58 5.73
N ASN A 89 40.11 19.75 6.96
CA ASN A 89 41.18 20.66 7.46
C ASN A 89 40.75 21.93 8.24
N SER A 90 40.40 21.82 9.53
CA SER A 90 40.55 22.89 10.56
C SER A 90 40.25 22.39 11.99
N PRO A 91 40.67 23.07 13.08
CA PRO A 91 41.02 22.44 14.35
C PRO A 91 39.81 22.06 15.22
N ARG A 92 39.82 20.80 15.69
CA ARG A 92 38.94 20.16 16.70
C ARG A 92 37.47 20.56 16.61
N GLU A 93 36.69 19.70 15.95
CA GLU A 93 35.23 19.72 16.04
C GLU A 93 34.75 19.82 17.52
N PRO A 94 33.88 20.79 17.83
CA PRO A 94 33.29 20.93 19.14
C PRO A 94 32.37 19.74 19.46
N THR A 95 32.72 18.97 20.49
CA THR A 95 31.84 17.92 21.03
C THR A 95 30.75 18.61 21.84
N LEU A 96 29.69 19.09 21.18
CA LEU A 96 28.56 19.72 21.86
C LEU A 96 27.81 18.64 22.66
N VAL A 97 28.05 18.62 23.97
CA VAL A 97 27.33 17.73 24.90
C VAL A 97 25.92 18.29 25.10
N LEU A 98 24.92 17.48 24.74
CA LEU A 98 23.51 17.81 24.85
C LEU A 98 22.88 17.10 26.05
N TYR A 99 21.99 17.82 26.73
CA TYR A 99 21.30 17.39 27.93
C TYR A 99 19.82 17.17 27.65
N TYR A 100 19.24 16.15 28.25
CA TYR A 100 17.84 15.82 28.12
C TYR A 100 17.18 15.72 29.50
N ASP A 101 16.01 16.33 29.64
CA ASP A 101 15.12 16.12 30.77
C ASP A 101 13.91 15.29 30.30
N PRO A 102 13.76 14.04 30.77
CA PRO A 102 12.62 13.18 30.44
C PRO A 102 11.26 13.81 30.74
N ASP A 103 11.19 14.70 31.73
CA ASP A 103 9.94 15.30 32.17
C ASP A 103 9.54 16.52 31.34
N LEU A 104 10.49 17.14 30.62
CA LEU A 104 10.25 18.37 29.86
C LEU A 104 9.81 18.12 28.41
N GLY A 105 10.01 16.92 27.87
CA GLY A 105 9.54 16.55 26.52
C GLY A 105 9.99 17.48 25.38
N GLY A 106 11.05 18.28 25.60
CA GLY A 106 11.45 19.40 24.75
C GLY A 106 12.77 19.19 24.00
N GLU A 107 13.22 20.24 23.31
CA GLU A 107 14.51 20.25 22.60
C GLU A 107 15.68 19.97 23.56
N PRO A 108 16.74 19.30 23.07
CA PRO A 108 17.91 19.03 23.90
C PRO A 108 18.55 20.35 24.36
N LEU A 109 18.81 20.44 25.67
CA LEU A 109 19.39 21.60 26.33
C LEU A 109 20.91 21.61 26.13
N ASN A 110 21.49 22.79 25.96
CA ASN A 110 22.96 22.94 25.93
C ASN A 110 23.51 23.21 27.34
N PHE A 111 24.83 23.19 27.50
CA PHE A 111 25.47 23.45 28.80
C PHE A 111 25.08 24.80 29.42
N ARG A 112 24.87 25.87 28.63
CA ARG A 112 24.46 27.19 29.14
C ARG A 112 23.07 27.14 29.77
N ASP A 113 22.13 26.43 29.15
CA ASP A 113 20.80 26.22 29.73
C ASP A 113 20.92 25.50 31.10
N VAL A 114 21.65 24.39 31.15
CA VAL A 114 21.87 23.63 32.39
C VAL A 114 22.56 24.46 33.47
N PHE A 115 23.61 25.20 33.09
CA PHE A 115 24.39 26.02 33.99
C PHE A 115 23.54 27.16 34.60
N LEU A 116 22.75 27.86 33.77
CA LEU A 116 21.92 28.97 34.24
C LEU A 116 20.71 28.49 35.06
N SER A 117 20.18 27.30 34.79
CA SER A 117 19.11 26.70 35.62
C SER A 117 19.60 26.14 36.96
N SER A 118 20.88 25.80 37.08
CA SER A 118 21.49 25.34 38.34
C SER A 118 21.80 26.48 39.32
N GLN A 119 22.00 26.16 40.61
CA GLN A 119 22.55 27.07 41.62
C GLN A 119 24.09 27.14 41.63
N ALA A 120 24.75 26.66 40.56
CA ALA A 120 26.21 26.50 40.55
C ALA A 120 26.97 27.84 40.58
N LEU A 121 26.47 28.86 39.88
CA LEU A 121 27.10 30.19 39.88
C LEU A 121 26.95 30.87 41.26
N GLU A 122 25.78 30.73 41.88
CA GLU A 122 25.50 31.20 43.22
C GLU A 122 26.44 30.52 44.23
N GLY A 123 26.50 29.19 44.23
CA GLY A 123 27.40 28.43 45.11
C GLY A 123 28.88 28.78 44.92
N MET A 124 29.30 29.01 43.67
CA MET A 124 30.65 29.48 43.35
C MET A 124 30.95 30.84 44.00
N ILE A 125 30.03 31.80 43.91
CA ILE A 125 30.18 33.12 44.51
C ILE A 125 30.17 33.04 46.04
N LEU A 126 29.30 32.23 46.64
CA LEU A 126 29.31 32.02 48.08
C LEU A 126 30.66 31.44 48.55
N SER A 127 31.26 30.53 47.76
CA SER A 127 32.60 30.00 48.06
C SER A 127 33.67 31.10 48.06
N MET A 128 33.54 32.11 47.20
CA MET A 128 34.46 33.26 47.12
C MET A 128 34.22 34.31 48.21
N ILE A 129 32.98 34.41 48.72
CA ILE A 129 32.68 35.23 49.90
C ILE A 129 33.27 34.58 51.15
N LEU A 130 33.22 33.24 51.24
CA LEU A 130 33.78 32.49 52.36
C LEU A 130 35.31 32.43 52.33
N GLU A 131 35.90 32.30 51.14
CA GLU A 131 37.35 32.30 50.90
C GLU A 131 37.66 33.28 49.77
N ALA A 132 38.28 34.41 50.12
CA ALA A 132 38.49 35.52 49.20
C ALA A 132 39.16 35.09 47.88
N PRO A 133 38.63 35.54 46.72
CA PRO A 133 39.15 35.10 45.44
C PRO A 133 40.51 35.74 45.12
N ASP A 134 41.35 35.01 44.39
CA ASP A 134 42.58 35.55 43.84
C ASP A 134 42.35 36.37 42.54
N THR A 135 43.42 36.98 42.01
CA THR A 135 43.35 37.81 40.81
C THR A 135 42.88 37.04 39.57
N GLU A 136 43.22 35.76 39.47
CA GLU A 136 42.82 34.94 38.34
C GLU A 136 41.34 34.57 38.43
N GLU A 137 40.88 34.15 39.61
CA GLU A 137 39.48 33.84 39.89
C GLU A 137 38.58 35.05 39.60
N VAL A 138 39.01 36.25 39.98
CA VAL A 138 38.33 37.51 39.64
C VAL A 138 38.20 37.67 38.12
N SER A 139 39.27 37.47 37.37
CA SER A 139 39.26 37.62 35.90
C SER A 139 38.30 36.63 35.25
N LEU A 140 38.38 35.36 35.63
CA LEU A 140 37.55 34.29 35.07
C LEU A 140 36.07 34.51 35.39
N LEU A 141 35.75 34.88 36.63
CA LEU A 141 34.38 35.13 37.05
C LEU A 141 33.78 36.35 36.34
N MET A 142 34.55 37.41 36.12
CA MET A 142 34.10 38.58 35.37
C MET A 142 33.71 38.25 33.92
N GLU A 143 34.42 37.33 33.28
CA GLU A 143 34.05 36.84 31.95
C GLU A 143 32.78 35.98 32.00
N ILE A 144 32.66 35.08 32.99
CA ILE A 144 31.44 34.28 33.20
C ILE A 144 30.23 35.19 33.46
N PHE A 145 30.39 36.27 34.24
CA PHE A 145 29.33 37.26 34.43
C PHE A 145 28.88 37.89 33.12
N GLY A 146 29.78 38.12 32.17
CA GLY A 146 29.45 38.63 30.84
C GLY A 146 28.52 37.69 30.06
N LEU A 147 28.63 36.38 30.30
CA LEU A 147 27.86 35.35 29.62
C LEU A 147 26.57 34.98 30.37
N CYS A 148 26.51 35.23 31.67
CA CYS A 148 25.49 34.66 32.54
C CYS A 148 24.60 35.68 33.26
N LEU A 149 25.02 36.95 33.40
CA LEU A 149 24.24 37.96 34.11
C LEU A 149 23.61 38.97 33.14
N ASN A 150 22.40 39.40 33.48
CA ASN A 150 21.77 40.57 32.89
C ASN A 150 22.48 41.85 33.37
N GLY A 151 22.56 42.84 32.48
CA GLY A 151 23.13 44.14 32.77
C GLY A 151 24.44 44.42 32.04
N GLY A 152 24.80 45.71 32.03
CA GLY A 152 26.03 46.19 31.42
C GLY A 152 27.28 45.85 32.22
N LYS A 153 28.43 46.28 31.72
CA LYS A 153 29.73 46.17 32.39
C LYS A 153 29.69 46.71 33.83
N GLU A 154 28.98 47.81 34.04
CA GLU A 154 28.81 48.46 35.35
C GLU A 154 28.20 47.54 36.41
N VAL A 155 27.15 46.79 36.06
CA VAL A 155 26.50 45.83 36.97
C VAL A 155 27.48 44.74 37.35
N ARG A 156 28.21 44.18 36.38
CA ARG A 156 29.19 43.11 36.63
C ARG A 156 30.34 43.56 37.53
N GLU A 157 30.88 44.75 37.29
CA GLU A 157 31.94 45.33 38.10
C GLU A 157 31.45 45.63 39.52
N ALA A 158 30.24 46.18 39.68
CA ALA A 158 29.63 46.42 40.98
C ALA A 158 29.36 45.11 41.74
N THR A 159 28.89 44.07 41.06
CA THR A 159 28.71 42.72 41.63
C THR A 159 30.04 42.17 42.13
N MET A 160 31.09 42.21 41.30
CA MET A 160 32.42 41.71 41.69
C MET A 160 33.01 42.50 42.87
N SER A 161 32.88 43.83 42.84
CA SER A 161 33.29 44.70 43.96
C SER A 161 32.55 44.33 45.25
N SER A 162 31.25 44.09 45.16
CA SER A 162 30.43 43.65 46.31
C SER A 162 30.88 42.31 46.87
N ILE A 163 31.21 41.34 46.01
CA ILE A 163 31.75 40.04 46.43
C ILE A 163 33.07 40.21 47.20
N ILE A 164 33.99 41.04 46.70
CA ILE A 164 35.28 41.31 47.36
C ILE A 164 35.07 42.00 48.71
N VAL A 165 34.16 42.98 48.79
CA VAL A 165 33.82 43.67 50.04
C VAL A 165 33.23 42.69 51.06
N LEU A 166 32.31 41.82 50.62
CA LEU A 166 31.73 40.78 51.46
C LEU A 166 32.80 39.79 51.92
N ALA A 167 33.67 39.30 51.04
CA ALA A 167 34.75 38.38 51.41
C ALA A 167 35.68 38.98 52.47
N LYS A 168 36.05 40.26 52.29
CA LYS A 168 36.84 40.99 53.28
C LYS A 168 36.11 41.12 54.61
N ALA A 169 34.83 41.46 54.59
CA ALA A 169 34.02 41.53 55.81
C ALA A 169 33.99 40.17 56.51
N PHE A 170 33.70 39.09 55.79
CA PHE A 170 33.61 37.73 56.32
C PHE A 170 34.92 37.22 56.92
N SER A 171 36.07 37.60 56.36
CA SER A 171 37.40 37.29 56.93
C SER A 171 37.63 37.91 58.32
N SER A 172 36.93 39.00 58.66
CA SER A 172 37.04 39.70 59.95
C SER A 172 36.01 39.25 61.00
N TYR A 173 34.98 38.49 60.61
CA TYR A 173 33.91 38.06 61.51
C TYR A 173 34.31 36.83 62.33
N LYS A 174 34.29 36.97 63.66
CA LYS A 174 34.40 35.86 64.63
C LYS A 174 33.21 34.88 64.52
N GLU A 175 33.46 33.60 64.80
CA GLU A 175 32.49 32.50 64.67
C GLU A 175 31.20 32.65 65.52
N GLU A 176 31.16 33.52 66.52
CA GLU A 176 29.97 33.68 67.39
C GLU A 176 28.76 34.34 66.69
N VAL A 177 28.90 34.82 65.44
CA VAL A 177 27.85 35.55 64.70
C VAL A 177 27.29 34.78 63.49
N LEU A 178 27.32 33.43 63.53
CA LEU A 178 26.93 32.56 62.42
C LEU A 178 25.55 32.88 61.82
N ALA A 179 24.56 33.23 62.64
CA ALA A 179 23.21 33.56 62.15
C ALA A 179 23.18 34.76 61.18
N LYS A 180 24.05 35.77 61.37
CA LYS A 180 24.14 36.91 60.43
C LYS A 180 24.94 36.56 59.17
N LYS A 181 25.87 35.61 59.25
CA LYS A 181 26.62 35.11 58.09
C LYS A 181 25.69 34.38 57.13
N GLU A 182 24.85 33.50 57.66
CA GLU A 182 23.87 32.75 56.86
C GLU A 182 22.86 33.66 56.16
N GLU A 183 22.31 34.65 56.88
CA GLU A 183 21.40 35.64 56.31
C GLU A 183 22.05 36.45 55.17
N LEU A 184 23.30 36.89 55.35
CA LEU A 184 24.04 37.63 54.31
C LEU A 184 24.34 36.75 53.09
N LEU A 185 24.68 35.48 53.30
CA LEU A 185 24.92 34.53 52.20
C LEU A 185 23.63 34.25 51.44
N LEU A 186 22.48 34.12 52.13
CA LEU A 186 21.18 33.95 51.48
C LEU A 186 20.80 35.19 50.65
N HIS A 187 21.06 36.40 51.16
CA HIS A 187 20.86 37.63 50.40
C HIS A 187 21.76 37.72 49.18
N ALA A 188 23.05 37.34 49.32
CA ALA A 188 23.98 37.30 48.19
C ALA A 188 23.52 36.30 47.13
N GLN A 189 23.09 35.10 47.54
CA GLN A 189 22.53 34.07 46.65
C GLN A 189 21.30 34.61 45.90
N GLY A 190 20.33 35.20 46.61
CA GLY A 190 19.12 35.75 46.00
C GLY A 190 19.41 36.89 45.03
N ALA A 191 20.37 37.76 45.35
CA ALA A 191 20.78 38.86 44.48
C ALA A 191 21.42 38.36 43.18
N ILE A 192 22.29 37.35 43.25
CA ILE A 192 22.90 36.74 42.06
C ILE A 192 21.85 36.00 41.23
N ALA A 193 20.97 35.23 41.87
CA ALA A 193 19.89 34.54 41.18
C ALA A 193 19.00 35.52 40.39
N GLY A 194 18.68 36.67 40.98
CA GLY A 194 17.93 37.74 40.32
C GLY A 194 18.69 38.45 39.19
N LEU A 195 20.02 38.39 39.18
CA LEU A 195 20.85 38.94 38.11
C LEU A 195 21.11 37.96 36.97
N LYS A 196 20.96 36.64 37.18
CA LYS A 196 21.19 35.65 36.12
C LYS A 196 20.24 35.88 34.95
N ILE A 197 20.74 35.64 33.73
CA ILE A 197 19.92 35.61 32.53
C ILE A 197 18.89 34.50 32.74
N ASN A 198 17.61 34.89 32.71
CA ASN A 198 16.50 33.97 32.87
C ASN A 198 16.52 32.96 31.70
N VAL A 199 17.08 31.78 31.93
CA VAL A 199 16.75 30.59 31.14
C VAL A 199 15.44 30.09 31.70
N ASP A 200 14.38 30.81 31.39
CA ASP A 200 13.07 30.47 31.91
C ASP A 200 12.60 29.24 31.14
N ILE A 201 13.00 28.06 31.63
CA ILE A 201 12.62 26.76 31.07
C ILE A 201 11.10 26.64 31.11
N ALA A 202 10.46 27.19 32.16
CA ALA A 202 9.00 27.31 32.26
C ALA A 202 8.43 28.27 31.20
N PHE A 203 9.15 29.32 30.79
CA PHE A 203 8.76 30.14 29.64
C PHE A 203 8.92 29.39 28.32
N LYS A 204 9.99 28.62 28.13
CA LYS A 204 10.13 27.71 26.96
C LYS A 204 9.00 26.66 26.96
N GLU A 205 8.59 26.16 28.12
CA GLU A 205 7.46 25.25 28.32
C GLU A 205 6.14 25.93 27.92
N ALA A 206 5.88 27.14 28.42
CA ALA A 206 4.69 27.93 28.09
C ALA A 206 4.64 28.30 26.60
N LEU A 207 5.78 28.63 25.98
CA LEU A 207 5.89 28.90 24.54
C LEU A 207 5.60 27.64 23.70
N SER A 208 6.11 26.49 24.11
CA SER A 208 5.85 25.21 23.43
C SER A 208 4.37 24.84 23.52
N GLN A 209 3.75 25.04 24.69
CA GLN A 209 2.31 24.87 24.88
C GLN A 209 1.49 25.86 24.03
N LEU A 210 1.87 27.13 23.96
CA LEU A 210 1.23 28.13 23.10
C LEU A 210 1.34 27.78 21.61
N GLN A 211 2.49 27.27 21.16
CA GLN A 211 2.69 26.81 19.79
C GLN A 211 1.81 25.60 19.46
N PHE A 212 1.62 24.68 20.42
CA PHE A 212 0.68 23.58 20.31
C PHE A 212 -0.77 24.07 20.20
N LEU A 213 -1.18 25.01 21.05
CA LEU A 213 -2.52 25.63 21.00
C LEU A 213 -2.78 26.32 19.65
N SER A 214 -1.80 27.04 19.11
CA SER A 214 -1.89 27.67 17.78
C SER A 214 -2.08 26.64 16.66
N LYS A 215 -1.32 25.53 16.68
CA LYS A 215 -1.50 24.42 15.71
C LYS A 215 -2.90 23.80 15.82
N MET A 216 -3.39 23.60 17.04
CA MET A 216 -4.74 23.06 17.29
C MET A 216 -5.83 24.00 16.76
N GLU A 217 -5.69 25.31 16.97
CA GLU A 217 -6.60 26.34 16.45
C GLU A 217 -6.66 26.32 14.92
N ALA A 218 -5.50 26.22 14.25
CA ALA A 218 -5.43 26.09 12.79
C ALA A 218 -6.15 24.84 12.28
N LEU A 219 -5.99 23.69 12.96
CA LEU A 219 -6.70 22.45 12.62
C LEU A 219 -8.22 22.56 12.83
N LEU A 220 -8.66 23.24 13.89
CA LEU A 220 -10.08 23.49 14.15
C LEU A 220 -10.69 24.40 13.09
N LEU A 221 -9.98 25.45 12.66
CA LEU A 221 -10.39 26.31 11.56
C LEU A 221 -10.46 25.55 10.23
N HIS A 222 -9.48 24.68 9.95
CA HIS A 222 -9.51 23.82 8.77
C HIS A 222 -10.71 22.85 8.80
N LYS A 223 -10.97 22.20 9.95
CA LYS A 223 -12.15 21.35 10.15
C LYS A 223 -13.46 22.13 9.94
N LYS A 224 -13.56 23.35 10.46
CA LYS A 224 -14.71 24.25 10.27
C LYS A 224 -14.90 24.61 8.79
N SER A 225 -13.82 24.90 8.06
CA SER A 225 -13.86 25.15 6.63
C SER A 225 -14.41 23.94 5.86
N LEU A 226 -13.91 22.73 6.17
CA LEU A 226 -14.40 21.48 5.58
C LEU A 226 -15.90 21.26 5.85
N LEU A 227 -16.36 21.51 7.07
CA LEU A 227 -17.77 21.42 7.45
C LEU A 227 -18.65 22.47 6.75
N SER A 228 -18.16 23.70 6.58
CA SER A 228 -18.89 24.76 5.86
C SER A 228 -18.95 24.53 4.34
N ARG A 229 -17.94 23.85 3.76
CA ARG A 229 -17.88 23.52 2.34
C ARG A 229 -18.80 22.35 1.97
N VAL A 230 -19.10 21.48 2.92
CA VAL A 230 -20.09 20.40 2.77
C VAL A 230 -21.47 20.95 3.15
N VAL A 231 -22.11 21.64 2.21
CA VAL A 231 -23.52 22.04 2.35
C VAL A 231 -24.39 20.77 2.37
N PRO A 232 -25.15 20.48 3.45
CA PRO A 232 -25.99 19.28 3.56
C PRO A 232 -27.02 19.13 2.44
N GLU A 233 -27.52 20.25 1.92
CA GLU A 233 -28.52 20.26 0.84
C GLU A 233 -27.95 19.79 -0.52
N SER A 234 -26.68 20.06 -0.80
CA SER A 234 -26.06 19.61 -2.07
C SER A 234 -25.86 18.09 -2.09
N GLN A 235 -25.48 17.49 -0.95
CA GLN A 235 -25.37 16.03 -0.84
C GLN A 235 -26.74 15.35 -0.87
N SER A 236 -27.71 15.84 -0.10
CA SER A 236 -29.06 15.27 -0.08
C SER A 236 -29.70 15.27 -1.48
N GLN A 237 -29.54 16.37 -2.23
CA GLN A 237 -30.04 16.46 -3.60
C GLN A 237 -29.28 15.55 -4.58
N ARG A 238 -27.94 15.41 -4.44
CA ARG A 238 -27.14 14.47 -5.26
C ARG A 238 -27.53 13.01 -4.99
N VAL A 239 -27.72 12.64 -3.73
CA VAL A 239 -28.16 11.31 -3.33
C VAL A 239 -29.56 11.02 -3.85
N PHE A 240 -30.49 11.99 -3.77
CA PHE A 240 -31.82 11.85 -4.33
C PHE A 240 -31.80 11.64 -5.86
N LYS A 241 -31.00 12.43 -6.59
CA LYS A 241 -30.82 12.26 -8.04
C LYS A 241 -30.24 10.88 -8.39
N LEU A 242 -29.24 10.42 -7.65
CA LEU A 242 -28.66 9.09 -7.84
C LEU A 242 -29.67 7.97 -7.58
N LYS A 243 -30.52 8.12 -6.55
CA LYS A 243 -31.58 7.16 -6.25
C LYS A 243 -32.58 7.05 -7.39
N VAL A 244 -33.07 8.19 -7.90
CA VAL A 244 -34.01 8.21 -9.04
C VAL A 244 -33.40 7.59 -10.29
N LEU A 245 -32.12 7.86 -10.59
CA LEU A 245 -31.42 7.25 -11.72
C LEU A 245 -31.25 5.73 -11.53
N SER A 246 -30.93 5.29 -10.31
CA SER A 246 -30.81 3.87 -9.97
C SER A 246 -32.13 3.12 -10.13
N GLU A 247 -33.24 3.69 -9.66
CA GLU A 247 -34.58 3.09 -9.79
C GLU A 247 -35.02 3.01 -11.25
N SER A 248 -34.78 4.09 -12.02
CA SER A 248 -35.10 4.12 -13.45
C SER A 248 -34.28 3.10 -14.26
N LEU A 249 -33.00 2.97 -13.94
CA LEU A 249 -32.12 2.00 -14.59
C LEU A 249 -32.55 0.57 -14.25
N SER A 250 -32.85 0.29 -12.98
CA SER A 250 -33.36 -1.01 -12.53
C SER A 250 -34.67 -1.39 -13.26
N GLY A 251 -35.61 -0.44 -13.36
CA GLY A 251 -36.85 -0.65 -14.10
C GLY A 251 -36.62 -0.90 -15.59
N SER A 252 -35.69 -0.17 -16.21
CA SER A 252 -35.37 -0.38 -17.62
C SER A 252 -34.71 -1.74 -17.86
N VAL A 253 -33.80 -2.16 -16.97
CA VAL A 253 -33.13 -3.47 -17.03
C VAL A 253 -34.15 -4.59 -16.88
N SER A 254 -35.02 -4.51 -15.87
CA SER A 254 -36.09 -5.48 -15.63
C SER A 254 -37.01 -5.63 -16.85
N LYS A 255 -37.41 -4.50 -17.46
CA LYS A 255 -38.24 -4.51 -18.68
C LYS A 255 -37.52 -5.14 -19.88
N THR A 256 -36.22 -4.92 -20.03
CA THR A 256 -35.44 -5.57 -21.09
C THR A 256 -35.27 -7.07 -20.83
N GLU A 257 -35.09 -7.47 -19.59
CA GLU A 257 -34.96 -8.86 -19.18
C GLU A 257 -36.26 -9.65 -19.43
N GLU A 258 -37.41 -9.09 -19.05
CA GLU A 258 -38.72 -9.69 -19.31
C GLU A 258 -38.94 -9.92 -20.81
N ARG A 259 -38.66 -8.92 -21.66
CA ARG A 259 -38.74 -9.06 -23.13
C ARG A 259 -37.82 -10.16 -23.68
N ILE A 260 -36.62 -10.32 -23.12
CA ILE A 260 -35.69 -11.38 -23.54
C ILE A 260 -36.24 -12.76 -23.14
N THR A 261 -36.74 -12.88 -21.90
CA THR A 261 -37.30 -14.16 -21.41
C THR A 261 -38.55 -14.56 -22.18
N GLU A 262 -39.45 -13.62 -22.49
CA GLU A 262 -40.65 -13.89 -23.29
C GLU A 262 -40.29 -14.36 -24.71
N ASN A 263 -39.36 -13.67 -25.37
CA ASN A 263 -38.84 -14.10 -26.68
C ASN A 263 -38.21 -15.50 -26.62
N ARG A 264 -37.49 -15.82 -25.53
CA ARG A 264 -36.90 -17.14 -25.32
C ARG A 264 -37.98 -18.22 -25.22
N ILE A 265 -39.03 -17.97 -24.43
CA ILE A 265 -40.17 -18.89 -24.26
C ILE A 265 -40.89 -19.11 -25.59
N GLN A 266 -41.14 -18.04 -26.36
CA GLN A 266 -41.78 -18.16 -27.68
C GLN A 266 -40.94 -19.01 -28.65
N LYS A 267 -39.62 -18.79 -28.70
CA LYS A 267 -38.70 -19.60 -29.53
C LYS A 267 -38.65 -21.05 -29.09
N GLU A 268 -38.62 -21.30 -27.78
CA GLU A 268 -38.64 -22.66 -27.21
C GLU A 268 -39.93 -23.39 -27.56
N GLY A 269 -41.08 -22.72 -27.49
CA GLY A 269 -42.38 -23.26 -27.92
C GLY A 269 -42.40 -23.61 -29.41
N ALA A 270 -41.93 -22.71 -30.28
CA ALA A 270 -41.83 -22.96 -31.72
C ALA A 270 -40.89 -24.14 -32.05
N LEU A 271 -39.78 -24.26 -31.32
CA LEU A 271 -38.83 -25.35 -31.50
C LEU A 271 -39.43 -26.69 -31.04
N LYS A 272 -40.13 -26.72 -29.91
CA LYS A 272 -40.84 -27.91 -29.42
C LYS A 272 -41.91 -28.37 -30.41
N PHE A 273 -42.69 -27.45 -30.97
CA PHE A 273 -43.66 -27.77 -32.03
C PHE A 273 -42.98 -28.40 -33.25
N ARG A 274 -41.87 -27.81 -33.73
CA ARG A 274 -41.11 -28.36 -34.87
C ARG A 274 -40.57 -29.76 -34.60
N VAL A 275 -40.05 -30.02 -33.40
CA VAL A 275 -39.55 -31.35 -33.01
C VAL A 275 -40.67 -32.38 -33.03
N VAL A 276 -41.83 -32.06 -32.45
CA VAL A 276 -43.01 -32.94 -32.48
C VAL A 276 -43.43 -33.22 -33.93
N LYS A 277 -43.53 -32.17 -34.76
CA LYS A 277 -43.91 -32.34 -36.18
C LYS A 277 -42.91 -33.18 -36.97
N THR A 278 -41.62 -33.04 -36.70
CA THR A 278 -40.57 -33.85 -37.32
C THR A 278 -40.71 -35.33 -36.93
N GLY A 279 -41.07 -35.61 -35.67
CA GLY A 279 -41.38 -36.96 -35.21
C GLY A 279 -42.60 -37.58 -35.90
N GLU A 280 -43.68 -36.81 -36.04
CA GLU A 280 -44.87 -37.24 -36.81
C GLU A 280 -44.52 -37.54 -38.27
N ILE A 281 -43.74 -36.68 -38.93
CA ILE A 281 -43.29 -36.89 -40.32
C ILE A 281 -42.41 -38.14 -40.40
N SER A 282 -41.46 -38.33 -39.48
CA SER A 282 -40.59 -39.52 -39.47
C SER A 282 -41.39 -40.81 -39.30
N GLN A 283 -42.47 -40.78 -38.50
CA GLN A 283 -43.37 -41.92 -38.33
C GLN A 283 -44.14 -42.22 -39.63
N LEU A 284 -44.69 -41.20 -40.28
CA LEU A 284 -45.38 -41.33 -41.57
C LEU A 284 -44.43 -41.81 -42.69
N GLU A 285 -43.19 -41.32 -42.72
CA GLU A 285 -42.16 -41.78 -43.66
C GLU A 285 -41.88 -43.28 -43.50
N LYS A 286 -41.82 -43.77 -42.25
CA LYS A 286 -41.64 -45.19 -41.98
C LYS A 286 -42.85 -46.04 -42.41
N GLU A 287 -44.06 -45.56 -42.15
CA GLU A 287 -45.30 -46.23 -42.58
C GLU A 287 -45.36 -46.32 -44.11
N LEU A 288 -45.02 -45.25 -44.82
CA LEU A 288 -44.97 -45.23 -46.28
C LEU A 288 -43.89 -46.15 -46.85
N GLU A 289 -42.71 -46.18 -46.25
CA GLU A 289 -41.63 -47.11 -46.62
C GLU A 289 -42.06 -48.58 -46.46
N ASP A 290 -42.78 -48.90 -45.37
CA ASP A 290 -43.32 -50.24 -45.15
C ASP A 290 -44.41 -50.59 -46.19
N GLU A 291 -45.29 -49.64 -46.55
CA GLU A 291 -46.27 -49.81 -47.64
C GLU A 291 -45.60 -50.01 -49.01
N ILE A 292 -44.55 -49.25 -49.33
CA ILE A 292 -43.77 -49.41 -50.57
C ILE A 292 -43.19 -50.82 -50.64
N LYS A 293 -42.57 -51.32 -49.57
CA LYS A 293 -42.04 -52.70 -49.54
C LYS A 293 -43.10 -53.75 -49.79
N VAL A 294 -44.31 -53.57 -49.23
CA VAL A 294 -45.44 -54.48 -49.50
C VAL A 294 -45.81 -54.46 -50.98
N LEU A 295 -45.92 -53.27 -51.59
CA LEU A 295 -46.23 -53.13 -53.02
C LEU A 295 -45.12 -53.68 -53.93
N GLU A 296 -43.85 -53.51 -53.56
CA GLU A 296 -42.70 -54.07 -54.29
C GLU A 296 -42.72 -55.60 -54.26
N ASN A 297 -43.02 -56.21 -53.11
CA ASN A 297 -43.17 -57.67 -53.01
C ASN A 297 -44.33 -58.16 -53.90
N GLN A 298 -45.47 -57.47 -53.89
CA GLN A 298 -46.61 -57.81 -54.77
C GLN A 298 -46.25 -57.69 -56.26
N ARG A 299 -45.50 -56.65 -56.65
CA ARG A 299 -44.99 -56.50 -58.02
C ARG A 299 -44.10 -57.68 -58.39
N ASP A 300 -43.15 -58.05 -57.53
CA ASP A 300 -42.19 -59.12 -57.79
C ASP A 300 -42.88 -60.49 -57.94
N GLU A 301 -43.90 -60.75 -57.12
CA GLU A 301 -44.77 -61.93 -57.25
C GLU A 301 -45.51 -61.96 -58.58
N LEU A 302 -46.11 -60.83 -58.98
CA LEU A 302 -46.82 -60.69 -60.25
C LEU A 302 -45.87 -60.84 -61.45
N GLU A 303 -44.67 -60.28 -61.38
CA GLU A 303 -43.66 -60.40 -62.44
C GLU A 303 -43.16 -61.86 -62.57
N ALA A 304 -42.97 -62.56 -61.45
CA ALA A 304 -42.64 -63.98 -61.44
C ALA A 304 -43.77 -64.84 -62.04
N ALA A 305 -45.03 -64.54 -61.69
CA ALA A 305 -46.19 -65.21 -62.27
C ALA A 305 -46.29 -64.98 -63.79
N LEU A 306 -46.06 -63.74 -64.24
CA LEU A 306 -46.04 -63.40 -65.67
C LEU A 306 -44.93 -64.16 -66.42
N LYS A 307 -43.71 -64.24 -65.87
CA LYS A 307 -42.60 -65.03 -66.43
C LYS A 307 -42.96 -66.52 -66.56
N LYS A 308 -43.67 -67.08 -65.58
CA LYS A 308 -44.15 -68.47 -65.62
C LYS A 308 -45.20 -68.69 -66.72
N VAL A 309 -46.13 -67.76 -66.90
CA VAL A 309 -47.11 -67.82 -68.00
C VAL A 309 -46.40 -67.70 -69.34
N ALA A 310 -45.46 -66.77 -69.50
CA ALA A 310 -44.69 -66.59 -70.74
C ALA A 310 -43.88 -67.84 -71.11
N THR A 311 -43.25 -68.50 -70.14
CA THR A 311 -42.53 -69.77 -70.36
C THR A 311 -43.48 -70.91 -70.72
N SER A 312 -44.62 -71.01 -70.04
CA SER A 312 -45.65 -72.01 -70.35
C SER A 312 -46.24 -71.81 -71.76
N GLN A 313 -46.49 -70.56 -72.14
CA GLN A 313 -46.95 -70.18 -73.48
C GLN A 313 -45.90 -70.54 -74.55
N CYS A 314 -44.61 -70.23 -74.32
CA CYS A 314 -43.52 -70.66 -75.21
C CYS A 314 -43.46 -72.18 -75.35
N PHE A 315 -43.67 -72.93 -74.26
CA PHE A 315 -43.69 -74.39 -74.29
C PHE A 315 -44.85 -74.92 -75.15
N LEU A 316 -46.04 -74.35 -75.00
CA LEU A 316 -47.21 -74.68 -75.83
C LEU A 316 -46.94 -74.41 -77.31
N PHE A 317 -46.41 -73.23 -77.66
CA PHE A 317 -46.02 -72.90 -79.03
C PHE A 317 -44.94 -73.85 -79.57
N PHE A 318 -43.98 -74.27 -78.74
CA PHE A 318 -42.95 -75.22 -79.14
C PHE A 318 -43.54 -76.62 -79.38
N THR A 319 -44.44 -77.10 -78.52
CA THR A 319 -45.15 -78.36 -78.74
C THR A 319 -46.06 -78.32 -79.96
N GLU A 320 -46.78 -77.22 -80.20
CA GLU A 320 -47.56 -77.08 -81.43
C GLU A 320 -46.66 -77.09 -82.67
N CYS A 321 -45.54 -76.36 -82.65
CA CYS A 321 -44.57 -76.39 -83.75
C CYS A 321 -43.99 -77.78 -83.97
N VAL A 322 -43.65 -78.52 -82.91
CA VAL A 322 -43.11 -79.89 -82.99
C VAL A 322 -44.19 -80.87 -83.47
N CYS A 323 -45.43 -80.76 -82.98
CA CYS A 323 -46.56 -81.57 -83.44
C CYS A 323 -46.85 -81.33 -84.93
N VAL A 324 -46.89 -80.06 -85.37
CA VAL A 324 -47.04 -79.72 -86.80
C VAL A 324 -45.86 -80.27 -87.60
N TYR A 325 -44.62 -80.15 -87.10
CA TYR A 325 -43.43 -80.68 -87.77
C TYR A 325 -43.47 -82.22 -87.89
N LEU A 326 -43.86 -82.94 -86.85
CA LEU A 326 -44.02 -84.40 -86.86
C LEU A 326 -45.16 -84.85 -87.78
N VAL A 327 -46.31 -84.18 -87.75
CA VAL A 327 -47.44 -84.44 -88.66
C VAL A 327 -47.01 -84.24 -90.11
N VAL A 328 -46.34 -83.14 -90.44
CA VAL A 328 -45.84 -82.88 -91.81
C VAL A 328 -44.80 -83.91 -92.24
N LYS A 329 -43.90 -84.35 -91.35
CA LYS A 329 -42.79 -85.25 -91.70
C LYS A 329 -43.19 -86.73 -91.77
N TYR A 330 -44.14 -87.19 -90.95
CA TYR A 330 -44.47 -88.63 -90.82
C TYR A 330 -45.82 -89.06 -91.41
N VAL A 331 -46.78 -88.14 -91.61
CA VAL A 331 -48.04 -88.47 -92.31
C VAL A 331 -47.84 -88.96 -93.75
N PRO A 332 -46.85 -88.49 -94.55
CA PRO A 332 -46.62 -89.03 -95.88
C PRO A 332 -46.25 -90.52 -95.89
N SER A 333 -45.66 -91.03 -94.80
CA SER A 333 -45.22 -92.44 -94.72
C SER A 333 -46.36 -93.41 -94.40
N ILE A 334 -47.38 -92.98 -93.65
CA ILE A 334 -48.56 -93.81 -93.35
C ILE A 334 -49.49 -93.93 -94.57
N VAL A 335 -49.61 -92.87 -95.37
CA VAL A 335 -50.43 -92.88 -96.59
C VAL A 335 -49.87 -93.85 -97.65
N TYR A 336 -48.54 -94.01 -97.73
CA TYR A 336 -47.93 -95.00 -98.62
C TYR A 336 -48.21 -96.45 -98.22
N LEU A 337 -48.34 -96.76 -96.93
CA LEU A 337 -48.68 -98.12 -96.48
C LEU A 337 -50.14 -98.50 -96.78
N ILE A 338 -51.07 -97.54 -96.74
CA ILE A 338 -52.49 -97.79 -97.01
C ILE A 338 -52.76 -97.92 -98.52
N LEU A 339 -52.04 -97.17 -99.36
CA LEU A 339 -52.16 -97.27 -100.82
C LEU A 339 -51.57 -98.55 -101.41
N PHE A 340 -50.60 -99.20 -100.76
CA PHE A 340 -50.00 -100.44 -101.26
C PHE A 340 -50.89 -101.69 -101.06
N HIS A 341 -51.81 -101.69 -100.08
CA HIS A 341 -52.62 -102.87 -99.79
C HIS A 341 -53.92 -102.95 -100.62
N HIS A 342 -54.39 -101.86 -101.25
CA HIS A 342 -55.68 -101.84 -101.94
C HIS A 342 -55.62 -102.07 -103.46
N LEU A 343 -54.42 -101.99 -104.07
CA LEU A 343 -54.20 -102.18 -105.52
C LEU A 343 -53.62 -103.57 -105.90
N GLY A 344 -53.51 -104.50 -104.95
CA GLY A 344 -52.83 -105.79 -105.13
C GLY A 344 -53.71 -107.03 -105.27
N TRP A 345 -55.05 -106.93 -105.27
CA TRP A 345 -55.90 -108.13 -105.31
C TRP A 345 -57.07 -108.03 -106.30
N GLN A 346 -56.74 -107.80 -107.58
CA GLN A 346 -57.54 -108.26 -108.71
C GLN A 346 -56.58 -108.79 -109.79
N ALA A 347 -56.84 -110.02 -110.25
CA ALA A 347 -56.25 -110.71 -111.41
C ALA A 347 -55.06 -111.66 -111.21
N THR A 348 -55.30 -112.79 -110.53
CA THR A 348 -54.97 -114.16 -110.97
C THR A 348 -56.03 -115.07 -110.31
N SER A 349 -56.77 -115.98 -110.92
CA SER A 349 -56.54 -116.80 -112.10
C SER A 349 -57.88 -117.49 -112.45
N SER A 350 -58.30 -117.39 -113.70
CA SER A 350 -59.17 -118.36 -114.37
C SER A 350 -58.30 -119.43 -115.04
N ALA A 351 -58.39 -120.71 -114.67
CA ALA A 351 -58.21 -121.90 -115.55
C ALA A 351 -58.19 -123.26 -114.80
N SER A 352 -58.77 -124.27 -115.45
CA SER A 352 -58.83 -125.75 -115.17
C SER A 352 -60.03 -126.20 -114.31
N ALA A 353 -61.13 -126.79 -114.82
CA ALA A 353 -61.42 -127.96 -115.68
C ALA A 353 -61.72 -129.26 -114.88
N ILE A 354 -62.88 -129.88 -115.21
CA ILE A 354 -63.58 -131.06 -114.67
C ILE A 354 -64.53 -130.79 -113.51
#